data_AF-A0A7U5RUF7-F1
#
_entry.id   AF-A0A7U5RUF7-F1
#
_cell.length_a   1.000
_cell.length_b   1.000
_cell.length_c   1.000
_cell.angle_alpha   90.00
_cell.angle_beta   90.00
_cell.angle_gamma   90.00
#
_symmetry.space_group_name_H-M   'P 1'
#
loop_
_entity.id
_entity.type
_entity.pdbx_description
1 polymer ?
#
loop_
_entity_poly.entity_id
_entity_poly.type
_entity_poly.pdbx_seq_one_letter_code
_entity_poly.pdbx_strand_id
1 'polypeptide(L)'
;MTMDRVLFGDNQFFGVNHMSEEKARAQAIRFQHLPPVLATLDAAYQEGIRTFVCTTHDRVGEICDHFRANRTRYPDYVFYPCMPYAHKYANAVTEFGMLEALRRFLPDDGAVKSMFKGGVALAGKDIEPIMQLLVDAEMKMFAGLSTPVIFIQNVVTDLLLGLGMDEGFRFFSDHVRLKYGAEPGFITMNLPRLLDALDGQGIENPIVCANFNKIGFRMCGGIELYERTIRERRCRLIAMSVLASGAIPPREAIDYVCGQPQIHSIVFGASSRANIRQTKSLIDELWQVTT
;
A
#
# COMPACT_ATOMS: atom_id res chain seq x y z
N MET A 1 -2.10 -9.70 14.82
CA MET A 1 -0.63 -9.59 14.65
C MET A 1 -0.14 -8.29 15.25
N THR A 2 1.10 -8.23 15.77
CA THR A 2 1.74 -6.94 16.14
C THR A 2 2.43 -6.37 14.90
N MET A 3 2.11 -5.15 14.52
CA MET A 3 2.68 -4.49 13.34
C MET A 3 4.07 -3.93 13.64
N ASP A 4 5.00 -4.05 12.69
CA ASP A 4 6.32 -3.42 12.79
C ASP A 4 6.18 -1.90 12.86
N ARG A 5 6.94 -1.24 13.74
CA ARG A 5 6.93 0.24 13.84
C ARG A 5 7.48 0.92 12.59
N VAL A 6 8.34 0.23 11.83
CA VAL A 6 9.04 0.80 10.69
C VAL A 6 8.87 -0.10 9.48
N LEU A 7 8.28 0.46 8.44
CA LEU A 7 8.00 -0.22 7.17
C LEU A 7 8.77 0.47 6.05
N PHE A 8 9.29 -0.31 5.11
CA PHE A 8 9.97 0.25 3.95
C PHE A 8 9.03 0.30 2.74
N GLY A 9 8.89 1.47 2.13
CA GLY A 9 8.10 1.68 0.93
C GLY A 9 8.90 1.53 -0.36
N ASP A 10 8.22 1.48 -1.50
CA ASP A 10 8.78 1.19 -2.82
C ASP A 10 8.87 2.39 -3.76
N ASN A 11 8.28 3.54 -3.41
CA ASN A 11 8.18 4.75 -4.25
C ASN A 11 9.49 5.15 -4.95
N GLN A 12 10.63 5.06 -4.26
CA GLN A 12 11.94 5.40 -4.85
C GLN A 12 12.31 4.53 -6.05
N PHE A 13 11.81 3.30 -6.12
CA PHE A 13 12.10 2.37 -7.21
C PHE A 13 11.33 2.70 -8.50
N PHE A 14 10.30 3.53 -8.39
CA PHE A 14 9.44 3.96 -9.49
C PHE A 14 9.63 5.43 -9.87
N GLY A 15 10.68 6.08 -9.37
CA GLY A 15 10.97 7.48 -9.66
C GLY A 15 9.92 8.46 -9.11
N VAL A 16 9.14 8.05 -8.12
CA VAL A 16 8.13 8.92 -7.51
C VAL A 16 8.83 9.86 -6.52
N ASN A 17 9.05 11.10 -6.93
CA ASN A 17 9.54 12.19 -6.08
C ASN A 17 8.74 13.47 -6.33
N HIS A 18 7.96 13.91 -5.34
CA HIS A 18 7.07 15.07 -5.50
C HIS A 18 7.78 16.43 -5.31
N MET A 19 9.03 16.47 -4.84
CA MET A 19 9.78 17.71 -4.65
C MET A 19 10.77 18.01 -5.78
N SER A 20 11.29 16.98 -6.47
CA SER A 20 12.35 17.17 -7.45
C SER A 20 12.24 16.17 -8.60
N GLU A 21 11.92 16.71 -9.78
CA GLU A 21 11.86 15.97 -11.03
C GLU A 21 13.23 15.41 -11.45
N GLU A 22 14.31 16.16 -11.20
CA GLU A 22 15.68 15.70 -11.45
C GLU A 22 16.02 14.46 -10.60
N LYS A 23 15.69 14.49 -9.30
CA LYS A 23 15.87 13.32 -8.42
C LYS A 23 14.99 12.15 -8.85
N ALA A 24 13.73 12.41 -9.22
CA ALA A 24 12.84 11.39 -9.77
C ALA A 24 13.48 10.70 -10.99
N ARG A 25 14.01 11.49 -11.93
CA ARG A 25 14.68 10.97 -13.13
C ARG A 25 15.95 10.19 -12.82
N ALA A 26 16.81 10.69 -11.94
CA ALA A 26 18.02 10.00 -11.52
C ALA A 26 17.71 8.66 -10.82
N GLN A 27 16.67 8.62 -9.98
CA GLN A 27 16.19 7.40 -9.35
C GLN A 27 15.62 6.42 -10.36
N ALA A 28 14.80 6.90 -11.30
CA ALA A 28 14.24 6.06 -12.37
C ALA A 28 15.34 5.38 -13.21
N ILE A 29 16.41 6.11 -13.54
CA ILE A 29 17.58 5.55 -14.25
C ILE A 29 18.30 4.51 -13.37
N ARG A 30 18.60 4.85 -12.11
CA ARG A 30 19.33 3.94 -11.21
C ARG A 30 18.56 2.65 -10.92
N PHE A 31 17.27 2.76 -10.66
CA PHE A 31 16.39 1.64 -10.31
C PHE A 31 15.71 0.99 -11.52
N GLN A 32 16.09 1.40 -12.73
CA GLN A 32 15.73 0.69 -13.96
C GLN A 32 16.17 -0.78 -13.92
N HIS A 33 17.26 -1.07 -13.20
CA HIS A 33 17.81 -2.42 -13.05
C HIS A 33 17.55 -2.99 -11.66
N LEU A 34 17.34 -4.31 -11.60
CA LEU A 34 17.05 -5.03 -10.37
C LEU A 34 18.19 -4.97 -9.31
N PRO A 35 19.49 -5.10 -9.65
CA PRO A 35 20.53 -5.17 -8.61
C PRO A 35 20.61 -3.94 -7.69
N PRO A 36 20.50 -2.69 -8.18
CA PRO A 36 20.36 -1.52 -7.31
C PRO A 36 19.15 -1.56 -6.37
N VAL A 37 18.02 -2.10 -6.82
CA VAL A 37 16.81 -2.27 -5.99
C VAL A 37 17.08 -3.27 -4.86
N LEU A 38 17.61 -4.45 -5.20
CA LEU A 38 17.94 -5.49 -4.23
C LEU A 38 18.99 -5.02 -3.21
N ALA A 39 20.00 -4.26 -3.63
CA ALA A 39 21.00 -3.69 -2.73
C ALA A 39 20.38 -2.69 -1.73
N THR A 40 19.38 -1.91 -2.15
CA THR A 40 18.65 -1.01 -1.26
C THR A 40 17.76 -1.77 -0.28
N LEU A 41 17.07 -2.83 -0.72
CA LEU A 41 16.25 -3.67 0.16
C LEU A 41 17.10 -4.44 1.17
N ASP A 42 18.25 -4.97 0.74
CA ASP A 42 19.22 -5.59 1.64
C ASP A 42 19.77 -4.60 2.67
N ALA A 43 20.04 -3.36 2.26
CA ALA A 43 20.43 -2.31 3.20
C ALA A 43 19.33 -2.06 4.24
N ALA A 44 18.05 -1.96 3.84
CA ALA A 44 16.94 -1.82 4.77
C ALA A 44 16.83 -3.00 5.74
N TYR A 45 17.01 -4.22 5.23
CA TYR A 45 17.05 -5.42 6.06
C TYR A 45 18.21 -5.40 7.08
N GLN A 46 19.41 -5.01 6.67
CA GLN A 46 20.57 -4.90 7.57
C GLN A 46 20.37 -3.86 8.68
N GLU A 47 19.59 -2.80 8.43
CA GLU A 47 19.23 -1.79 9.44
C GLU A 47 18.02 -2.19 10.30
N GLY A 48 17.55 -3.45 10.21
CA GLY A 48 16.50 -3.98 11.09
C GLY A 48 15.07 -3.84 10.55
N ILE A 49 14.87 -3.39 9.31
CA ILE A 49 13.53 -3.25 8.72
C ILE A 49 13.12 -4.57 8.06
N ARG A 50 12.00 -5.17 8.50
CA ARG A 50 11.56 -6.50 8.09
C ARG A 50 10.36 -6.52 7.15
N THR A 51 9.62 -5.41 7.10
CA THR A 51 8.42 -5.29 6.28
C THR A 51 8.66 -4.42 5.06
N PHE A 52 8.33 -4.95 3.88
CA PHE A 52 8.34 -4.21 2.61
C PHE A 52 6.91 -3.98 2.10
N VAL A 53 6.50 -2.72 2.07
CA VAL A 53 5.23 -2.26 1.52
C VAL A 53 5.44 -1.95 0.06
N CYS A 54 4.77 -2.68 -0.84
CA CYS A 54 5.09 -2.65 -2.26
C CYS A 54 3.86 -2.75 -3.17
N THR A 55 3.88 -1.98 -4.25
CA THR A 55 2.89 -1.99 -5.30
C THR A 55 3.05 -3.21 -6.21
N THR A 56 1.95 -3.78 -6.71
CA THR A 56 1.98 -5.03 -7.48
C THR A 56 2.38 -4.82 -8.96
N HIS A 57 3.62 -4.35 -9.18
CA HIS A 57 4.22 -4.15 -10.50
C HIS A 57 5.10 -5.36 -10.91
N ASP A 58 5.32 -5.59 -12.21
CA ASP A 58 6.11 -6.72 -12.74
C ASP A 58 7.51 -6.84 -12.09
N ARG A 59 8.20 -5.72 -11.90
CA ARG A 59 9.48 -5.63 -11.17
C ARG A 59 9.41 -6.20 -9.75
N VAL A 60 8.28 -6.07 -9.06
CA VAL A 60 8.10 -6.63 -7.72
C VAL A 60 8.05 -8.16 -7.78
N GLY A 61 7.58 -8.74 -8.88
CA GLY A 61 7.72 -10.18 -9.14
C GLY A 61 9.18 -10.65 -9.09
N GLU A 62 10.10 -9.93 -9.74
CA GLU A 62 11.54 -10.25 -9.69
C GLU A 62 12.14 -10.10 -8.27
N ILE A 63 11.67 -9.11 -7.50
CA ILE A 63 12.04 -8.94 -6.09
C ILE A 63 11.54 -10.15 -5.28
N CYS A 64 10.27 -10.52 -5.45
CA CYS A 64 9.67 -11.69 -4.82
C CYS A 64 10.44 -12.97 -5.13
N ASP A 65 10.86 -13.17 -6.38
CA ASP A 65 11.69 -14.32 -6.79
C ASP A 65 13.03 -14.35 -6.06
N HIS A 66 13.71 -13.21 -5.95
CA HIS A 66 14.95 -13.10 -5.19
C HIS A 66 14.76 -13.51 -3.72
N PHE A 67 13.79 -12.93 -3.03
CA PHE A 67 13.55 -13.23 -1.60
C PHE A 67 13.07 -14.67 -1.39
N ARG A 68 12.27 -15.21 -2.32
CA ARG A 68 11.84 -16.61 -2.29
C ARG A 68 13.01 -17.58 -2.44
N ALA A 69 13.97 -17.28 -3.30
CA ALA A 69 15.18 -18.08 -3.50
C ALA A 69 16.20 -17.94 -2.35
N ASN A 70 16.11 -16.87 -1.56
CA ASN A 70 17.09 -16.52 -0.52
C ASN A 70 16.49 -16.49 0.90
N ARG A 71 15.48 -17.32 1.19
CA ARG A 71 14.79 -17.33 2.50
C ARG A 71 15.71 -17.53 3.69
N THR A 72 16.80 -18.28 3.55
CA THR A 72 17.77 -18.49 4.63
C THR A 72 18.48 -17.21 5.04
N ARG A 73 18.64 -16.27 4.10
CA ARG A 73 19.22 -14.94 4.35
C ARG A 73 18.19 -13.95 4.91
N TYR A 74 16.92 -14.13 4.57
CA TYR A 74 15.81 -13.24 4.94
C TYR A 74 14.66 -14.02 5.62
N PRO A 75 14.90 -14.75 6.73
CA PRO A 75 13.94 -15.68 7.31
C PRO A 75 12.66 -15.03 7.85
N ASP A 76 12.73 -13.77 8.25
CA ASP A 76 11.68 -12.99 8.89
C ASP A 76 11.16 -11.84 8.02
N TYR A 77 11.50 -11.84 6.71
CA TYR A 77 11.04 -10.79 5.80
C TYR A 77 9.60 -11.00 5.36
N VAL A 78 8.80 -9.92 5.42
CA VAL A 78 7.39 -9.95 5.07
C VAL A 78 7.04 -8.88 4.03
N PHE A 79 6.08 -9.20 3.18
CA PHE A 79 5.61 -8.33 2.11
C PHE A 79 4.20 -7.84 2.43
N TYR A 80 3.99 -6.53 2.35
CA TYR A 80 2.68 -5.90 2.42
C TYR A 80 2.32 -5.44 1.00
N PRO A 81 1.72 -6.32 0.17
CA PRO A 81 1.34 -5.98 -1.20
C PRO A 81 0.22 -4.93 -1.24
N CYS A 82 0.35 -3.98 -2.15
CA CYS A 82 -0.57 -2.88 -2.37
C CYS A 82 -1.11 -2.93 -3.81
N MET A 83 -2.37 -3.29 -3.97
CA MET A 83 -3.01 -3.52 -5.26
C MET A 83 -4.21 -2.62 -5.50
N PRO A 84 -4.58 -2.33 -6.76
CA PRO A 84 -3.85 -2.64 -7.98
C PRO A 84 -2.74 -1.61 -8.28
N TYR A 85 -1.75 -1.98 -9.09
CA TYR A 85 -0.88 -1.00 -9.72
C TYR A 85 -1.64 -0.26 -10.85
N ALA A 86 -2.14 0.94 -10.56
CA ALA A 86 -3.07 1.67 -11.44
C ALA A 86 -2.58 1.88 -12.88
N HIS A 87 -1.29 2.15 -13.08
CA HIS A 87 -0.74 2.40 -14.41
C HIS A 87 -0.76 1.16 -15.32
N LYS A 88 -0.69 -0.05 -14.76
CA LYS A 88 -0.90 -1.30 -15.51
C LYS A 88 -2.31 -1.37 -16.09
N TYR A 89 -3.31 -0.95 -15.34
CA TYR A 89 -4.70 -0.92 -15.79
C TYR A 89 -4.98 0.26 -16.73
N ALA A 90 -4.45 1.45 -16.44
CA ALA A 90 -4.60 2.61 -17.32
C ALA A 90 -3.96 2.36 -18.70
N ASN A 91 -2.77 1.77 -18.75
CA ASN A 91 -2.13 1.39 -20.01
C ASN A 91 -2.92 0.29 -20.72
N ALA A 92 -3.37 -0.75 -20.01
CA ALA A 92 -4.17 -1.82 -20.62
C ALA A 92 -5.52 -1.32 -21.18
N VAL A 93 -6.19 -0.39 -20.50
CA VAL A 93 -7.44 0.23 -20.97
C VAL A 93 -7.18 1.14 -22.17
N THR A 94 -6.06 1.85 -22.17
CA THR A 94 -5.67 2.75 -23.29
C THR A 94 -5.24 1.96 -24.53
N GLU A 95 -4.51 0.86 -24.36
CA GLU A 95 -3.99 0.04 -25.46
C GLU A 95 -5.01 -0.96 -26.03
N PHE A 96 -5.86 -1.54 -25.18
CA PHE A 96 -6.73 -2.66 -25.58
C PHE A 96 -8.23 -2.38 -25.41
N GLY A 97 -8.59 -1.25 -24.80
CA GLY A 97 -9.98 -0.96 -24.42
C GLY A 97 -10.41 -1.74 -23.17
N MET A 98 -11.40 -1.19 -22.45
CA MET A 98 -11.84 -1.68 -21.14
C MET A 98 -12.35 -3.14 -21.15
N LEU A 99 -12.97 -3.55 -22.26
CA LEU A 99 -13.52 -4.90 -22.44
C LEU A 99 -12.44 -5.97 -22.69
N GLU A 100 -11.42 -5.62 -23.46
CA GLU A 100 -10.37 -6.56 -23.87
C GLU A 100 -9.28 -6.72 -22.79
N ALA A 101 -9.02 -5.64 -22.03
CA ALA A 101 -8.23 -5.71 -20.81
C ALA A 101 -8.88 -6.66 -19.79
N LEU A 102 -10.20 -6.55 -19.56
CA LEU A 102 -10.93 -7.45 -18.66
C LEU A 102 -10.85 -8.92 -19.12
N ARG A 103 -11.00 -9.20 -20.42
CA ARG A 103 -10.86 -10.56 -20.98
C ARG A 103 -9.49 -11.20 -20.74
N ARG A 104 -8.41 -10.40 -20.73
CA ARG A 104 -7.04 -10.89 -20.51
C ARG A 104 -6.76 -11.28 -19.06
N PHE A 105 -7.51 -10.74 -18.12
CA PHE A 105 -7.39 -11.07 -16.70
C PHE A 105 -8.33 -12.21 -16.28
N LEU A 106 -9.34 -12.53 -17.10
CA LEU A 106 -10.25 -13.66 -16.86
C LEU A 106 -9.62 -14.99 -17.30
N PRO A 107 -9.76 -16.08 -16.52
CA PRO A 107 -9.35 -17.42 -16.94
C PRO A 107 -10.16 -17.89 -18.17
N ASP A 108 -9.55 -18.72 -19.02
CA ASP A 108 -10.13 -19.28 -20.27
C ASP A 108 -11.33 -20.23 -20.06
N ASP A 109 -11.96 -20.23 -18.88
CA ASP A 109 -13.09 -21.08 -18.56
C ASP A 109 -14.39 -20.52 -19.15
N GLY A 110 -15.01 -21.30 -20.04
CA GLY A 110 -16.16 -20.91 -20.87
C GLY A 110 -17.43 -20.44 -20.15
N ALA A 111 -17.49 -20.54 -18.82
CA ALA A 111 -18.61 -20.06 -18.01
C ALA A 111 -18.72 -18.52 -18.02
N VAL A 112 -17.59 -17.81 -17.92
CA VAL A 112 -17.57 -16.33 -17.83
C VAL A 112 -17.91 -15.68 -19.18
N LYS A 113 -17.51 -16.32 -20.29
CA LYS A 113 -17.80 -15.88 -21.65
C LYS A 113 -19.29 -15.92 -21.99
N SER A 114 -20.05 -16.78 -21.30
CA SER A 114 -21.50 -16.93 -21.45
C SER A 114 -22.28 -15.87 -20.69
N MET A 115 -21.81 -15.44 -19.50
CA MET A 115 -22.38 -14.28 -18.78
C MET A 115 -22.28 -13.00 -19.61
N PHE A 116 -21.16 -12.76 -20.29
CA PHE A 116 -20.93 -11.55 -21.08
C PHE A 116 -21.80 -11.45 -22.35
N LYS A 117 -22.21 -12.59 -22.94
CA LYS A 117 -23.13 -12.61 -24.08
C LYS A 117 -24.59 -12.39 -23.70
N GLY A 118 -24.92 -12.46 -22.41
CA GLY A 118 -26.29 -12.38 -21.89
C GLY A 118 -26.85 -10.97 -21.69
N GLY A 119 -26.04 -9.91 -21.82
CA GLY A 119 -26.49 -8.52 -21.67
C GLY A 119 -27.23 -8.27 -20.35
N VAL A 120 -26.52 -8.18 -19.22
CA VAL A 120 -27.15 -8.11 -17.90
C VAL A 120 -26.73 -6.87 -17.11
N ALA A 121 -27.79 -6.17 -16.70
CA ALA A 121 -28.00 -5.26 -15.57
C ALA A 121 -26.78 -4.72 -14.77
N LEU A 122 -26.65 -3.39 -14.79
CA LEU A 122 -25.89 -2.59 -13.82
C LEU A 122 -26.52 -2.72 -12.41
N ALA A 123 -26.06 -3.67 -11.61
CA ALA A 123 -26.32 -3.74 -10.16
C ALA A 123 -25.15 -4.45 -9.45
N GLY A 124 -24.84 -4.05 -8.21
CA GLY A 124 -23.58 -4.34 -7.49
C GLY A 124 -23.12 -5.80 -7.33
N LYS A 125 -23.89 -6.79 -7.78
CA LYS A 125 -23.55 -8.22 -7.72
C LYS A 125 -22.40 -8.62 -8.66
N ASP A 126 -22.11 -7.85 -9.69
CA ASP A 126 -21.04 -8.18 -10.65
C ASP A 126 -19.64 -7.68 -10.23
N ILE A 127 -19.55 -6.82 -9.20
CA ILE A 127 -18.28 -6.22 -8.79
C ILE A 127 -17.46 -7.15 -7.90
N GLU A 128 -18.12 -7.92 -7.02
CA GLU A 128 -17.44 -8.82 -6.08
C GLU A 128 -16.58 -9.87 -6.82
N PRO A 129 -17.10 -10.64 -7.79
CA PRO A 129 -16.28 -11.63 -8.51
C PRO A 129 -15.10 -11.01 -9.27
N ILE A 130 -15.30 -9.81 -9.84
CA ILE A 130 -14.24 -9.09 -10.57
C ILE A 130 -13.15 -8.65 -9.59
N MET A 131 -13.52 -8.07 -8.45
CA MET A 131 -12.58 -7.64 -7.42
C MET A 131 -11.76 -8.82 -6.89
N GLN A 132 -12.42 -9.93 -6.56
CA GLN A 132 -11.76 -11.15 -6.08
C GLN A 132 -10.73 -11.66 -7.11
N LEU A 133 -11.11 -11.69 -8.39
CA LEU A 133 -10.23 -12.13 -9.46
C LEU A 133 -9.02 -11.20 -9.67
N LEU A 134 -9.22 -9.89 -9.57
CA LEU A 134 -8.11 -8.92 -9.67
C LEU A 134 -7.15 -9.07 -8.49
N VAL A 135 -7.67 -9.21 -7.27
CA VAL A 135 -6.85 -9.51 -6.09
C VAL A 135 -6.06 -10.80 -6.30
N ASP A 136 -6.71 -11.86 -6.81
CA ASP A 136 -6.06 -13.14 -7.07
C ASP A 136 -4.96 -13.06 -8.13
N ALA A 137 -5.18 -12.28 -9.19
CA ALA A 137 -4.18 -12.07 -10.22
C ALA A 137 -2.92 -11.37 -9.68
N GLU A 138 -3.10 -10.32 -8.88
CA GLU A 138 -1.98 -9.57 -8.28
C GLU A 138 -1.27 -10.38 -7.19
N MET A 139 -1.98 -11.23 -6.44
CA MET A 139 -1.40 -12.06 -5.38
C MET A 139 -0.54 -13.23 -5.88
N LYS A 140 -0.69 -13.66 -7.15
CA LYS A 140 0.09 -14.78 -7.72
C LYS A 140 1.60 -14.60 -7.56
N MET A 141 2.13 -13.38 -7.72
CA MET A 141 3.57 -13.13 -7.62
C MET A 141 4.11 -13.32 -6.19
N PHE A 142 3.26 -13.22 -5.18
CA PHE A 142 3.62 -13.39 -3.77
C PHE A 142 3.50 -14.84 -3.29
N ALA A 143 3.14 -15.79 -4.17
CA ALA A 143 2.98 -17.20 -3.79
C ALA A 143 4.24 -17.72 -3.07
N GLY A 144 4.02 -18.33 -1.91
CA GLY A 144 5.06 -18.85 -1.04
C GLY A 144 5.77 -17.80 -0.16
N LEU A 145 5.52 -16.51 -0.31
CA LEU A 145 6.06 -15.46 0.55
C LEU A 145 5.07 -15.10 1.67
N SER A 146 5.59 -14.58 2.77
CA SER A 146 4.76 -14.11 3.88
C SER A 146 4.08 -12.79 3.52
N THR A 147 2.75 -12.79 3.47
CA THR A 147 1.91 -11.62 3.15
C THR A 147 0.81 -11.41 4.18
N PRO A 148 1.16 -11.09 5.44
CA PRO A 148 0.18 -11.08 6.53
C PRO A 148 -0.78 -9.88 6.48
N VAL A 149 -0.47 -8.85 5.67
CA VAL A 149 -1.37 -7.72 5.40
C VAL A 149 -1.41 -7.48 3.89
N ILE A 150 -2.62 -7.36 3.33
CA ILE A 150 -2.83 -7.08 1.91
C ILE A 150 -3.60 -5.77 1.79
N PHE A 151 -3.05 -4.81 1.04
CA PHE A 151 -3.61 -3.47 0.90
C PHE A 151 -4.35 -3.27 -0.42
N ILE A 152 -5.50 -2.59 -0.34
CA ILE A 152 -6.08 -1.90 -1.49
C ILE A 152 -5.50 -0.47 -1.58
N GLN A 153 -5.06 -0.09 -2.77
CA GLN A 153 -4.38 1.17 -3.09
C GLN A 153 -5.32 2.36 -3.07
N ASN A 154 -4.77 3.53 -2.76
CA ASN A 154 -5.54 4.78 -2.63
C ASN A 154 -6.33 5.13 -3.89
N VAL A 155 -5.80 4.83 -5.07
CA VAL A 155 -6.52 5.06 -6.34
C VAL A 155 -7.87 4.34 -6.39
N VAL A 156 -7.97 3.13 -5.85
CA VAL A 156 -9.22 2.37 -5.81
C VAL A 156 -10.01 2.71 -4.56
N THR A 157 -9.35 2.79 -3.40
CA THR A 157 -10.01 3.17 -2.14
C THR A 157 -10.75 4.50 -2.27
N ASP A 158 -10.07 5.55 -2.74
CA ASP A 158 -10.63 6.89 -2.82
C ASP A 158 -11.65 7.01 -3.96
N LEU A 159 -11.54 6.18 -5.02
CA LEU A 159 -12.56 6.05 -6.06
C LEU A 159 -13.85 5.42 -5.51
N LEU A 160 -13.75 4.32 -4.77
CA LEU A 160 -14.89 3.67 -4.13
C LEU A 160 -15.59 4.63 -3.17
N LEU A 161 -14.81 5.37 -2.35
CA LEU A 161 -15.35 6.42 -1.49
C LEU A 161 -16.08 7.49 -2.31
N GLY A 162 -15.45 7.99 -3.39
CA GLY A 162 -16.01 9.03 -4.25
C GLY A 162 -17.34 8.64 -4.90
N LEU A 163 -17.49 7.37 -5.28
CA LEU A 163 -18.71 6.82 -5.89
C LEU A 163 -19.75 6.33 -4.87
N GLY A 164 -19.42 6.30 -3.57
CA GLY A 164 -20.28 5.74 -2.52
C GLY A 164 -20.45 4.22 -2.62
N MET A 165 -19.46 3.53 -3.17
CA MET A 165 -19.47 2.08 -3.39
C MET A 165 -18.85 1.34 -2.20
N ASP A 166 -19.33 1.64 -0.99
CA ASP A 166 -18.69 1.21 0.25
C ASP A 166 -18.70 -0.32 0.45
N GLU A 167 -19.68 -1.03 -0.13
CA GLU A 167 -19.72 -2.50 -0.13
C GLU A 167 -18.44 -3.15 -0.69
N GLY A 168 -17.74 -2.45 -1.59
CA GLY A 168 -16.45 -2.89 -2.13
C GLY A 168 -15.40 -3.13 -1.06
N PHE A 169 -15.41 -2.37 0.05
CA PHE A 169 -14.47 -2.58 1.15
C PHE A 169 -14.73 -3.90 1.87
N ARG A 170 -16.00 -4.28 2.03
CA ARG A 170 -16.38 -5.56 2.63
C ARG A 170 -15.99 -6.72 1.72
N PHE A 171 -16.28 -6.65 0.42
CA PHE A 171 -15.87 -7.68 -0.54
C PHE A 171 -14.35 -7.91 -0.54
N PHE A 172 -13.56 -6.83 -0.54
CA PHE A 172 -12.10 -6.93 -0.43
C PHE A 172 -11.67 -7.57 0.89
N SER A 173 -12.22 -7.09 2.01
CA SER A 173 -11.90 -7.56 3.36
C SER A 173 -12.19 -9.05 3.52
N ASP A 174 -13.38 -9.49 3.11
CA ASP A 174 -13.82 -10.88 3.22
C ASP A 174 -12.93 -11.79 2.37
N HIS A 175 -12.64 -11.40 1.13
CA HIS A 175 -11.78 -12.19 0.24
C HIS A 175 -10.36 -12.33 0.78
N VAL A 176 -9.74 -11.23 1.22
CA VAL A 176 -8.39 -11.24 1.81
C VAL A 176 -8.31 -12.18 3.02
N ARG A 177 -9.30 -12.11 3.92
CA ARG A 177 -9.35 -12.95 5.11
C ARG A 177 -9.58 -14.42 4.76
N LEU A 178 -10.57 -14.72 3.92
CA LEU A 178 -11.00 -16.09 3.63
C LEU A 178 -10.02 -16.83 2.71
N LYS A 179 -9.48 -16.17 1.69
CA LYS A 179 -8.61 -16.80 0.67
C LYS A 179 -7.14 -16.83 1.08
N TYR A 180 -6.66 -15.76 1.71
CA TYR A 180 -5.23 -15.57 1.99
C TYR A 180 -4.88 -15.70 3.48
N GLY A 181 -5.87 -15.72 4.38
CA GLY A 181 -5.60 -15.73 5.82
C GLY A 181 -4.84 -14.48 6.29
N ALA A 182 -4.94 -13.38 5.55
CA ALA A 182 -4.25 -12.13 5.81
C ALA A 182 -5.21 -11.07 6.37
N GLU A 183 -4.66 -10.01 6.97
CA GLU A 183 -5.45 -8.86 7.39
C GLU A 183 -5.62 -7.86 6.21
N PRO A 184 -6.84 -7.36 5.94
CA PRO A 184 -7.05 -6.36 4.92
C PRO A 184 -6.57 -4.99 5.40
N GLY A 185 -5.83 -4.30 4.54
CA GLY A 185 -5.38 -2.93 4.72
C GLY A 185 -5.95 -1.99 3.66
N PHE A 186 -6.09 -0.72 4.00
CA PHE A 186 -6.65 0.29 3.11
C PHE A 186 -5.72 1.49 3.01
N ILE A 187 -5.24 1.84 1.82
CA ILE A 187 -4.46 3.06 1.60
C ILE A 187 -5.44 4.16 1.17
N THR A 188 -5.35 5.37 1.72
CA THR A 188 -6.26 6.47 1.39
C THR A 188 -5.60 7.85 1.51
N MET A 189 -6.17 8.82 0.79
CA MET A 189 -5.93 10.26 1.00
C MET A 189 -7.02 10.95 1.83
N ASN A 190 -8.04 10.22 2.27
CA ASN A 190 -9.18 10.74 3.01
C ASN A 190 -9.53 9.83 4.21
N LEU A 191 -8.62 9.79 5.19
CA LEU A 191 -8.75 8.97 6.39
C LEU A 191 -10.11 9.14 7.12
N PRO A 192 -10.62 10.35 7.39
CA PRO A 192 -11.88 10.52 8.11
C PRO A 192 -13.05 9.85 7.38
N ARG A 193 -13.20 10.12 6.08
CA ARG A 193 -14.27 9.53 5.27
C ARG A 193 -14.12 8.01 5.12
N LEU A 194 -12.89 7.52 5.00
CA LEU A 194 -12.65 6.09 4.92
C LEU A 194 -13.12 5.37 6.19
N LEU A 195 -12.79 5.89 7.37
CA LEU A 195 -13.20 5.25 8.62
C LEU A 195 -14.72 5.22 8.78
N ASP A 196 -15.44 6.25 8.33
CA ASP A 196 -16.91 6.23 8.29
C ASP A 196 -17.45 5.13 7.38
N ALA A 197 -16.90 4.98 6.18
CA ALA A 197 -17.30 3.94 5.23
C ALA A 197 -16.98 2.53 5.76
N LEU A 198 -15.80 2.33 6.34
CA LEU A 198 -15.38 1.04 6.91
C LEU A 198 -16.25 0.63 8.11
N ASP A 199 -16.54 1.57 9.02
CA ASP A 199 -17.44 1.32 10.16
C ASP A 199 -18.86 0.97 9.68
N GLY A 200 -19.36 1.67 8.65
CA GLY A 200 -20.65 1.36 8.02
C GLY A 200 -20.72 -0.04 7.38
N GLN A 201 -19.58 -0.62 7.02
CA GLN A 201 -19.46 -2.00 6.53
C GLN A 201 -19.12 -3.01 7.62
N GLY A 202 -19.05 -2.61 8.89
CA GLY A 202 -18.71 -3.47 10.02
C GLY A 202 -17.22 -3.84 10.10
N ILE A 203 -16.33 -3.09 9.44
CA ILE A 203 -14.88 -3.32 9.47
C ILE A 203 -14.27 -2.54 10.63
N GLU A 204 -14.26 -3.18 11.80
CA GLU A 204 -13.75 -2.57 13.03
C GLU A 204 -12.22 -2.64 13.14
N ASN A 205 -11.61 -1.62 13.76
CA ASN A 205 -10.17 -1.51 14.02
C ASN A 205 -9.29 -1.80 12.78
N PRO A 206 -9.58 -1.17 11.63
CA PRO A 206 -8.92 -1.47 10.35
C PRO A 206 -7.45 -1.09 10.36
N ILE A 207 -6.66 -1.74 9.50
CA ILE A 207 -5.32 -1.27 9.15
C ILE A 207 -5.47 -0.23 8.04
N VAL A 208 -5.05 1.00 8.29
CA VAL A 208 -5.14 2.08 7.31
C VAL A 208 -3.76 2.67 7.09
N CYS A 209 -3.39 2.94 5.84
CA CYS A 209 -2.21 3.71 5.50
C CYS A 209 -2.64 5.04 4.89
N ALA A 210 -2.36 6.15 5.57
CA ALA A 210 -2.79 7.47 5.12
C ALA A 210 -1.67 8.49 5.25
N ASN A 211 -1.75 9.56 4.45
CA ASN A 211 -0.85 10.68 4.65
C ASN A 211 -1.08 11.27 6.05
N PHE A 212 -0.02 11.40 6.83
CA PHE A 212 -0.08 12.04 8.14
C PHE A 212 1.23 12.78 8.39
N ASN A 213 1.17 14.11 8.42
CA ASN A 213 2.35 14.96 8.54
C ASN A 213 1.98 16.34 9.10
N LYS A 214 2.98 17.02 9.65
CA LYS A 214 2.83 18.26 10.42
C LYS A 214 2.27 19.46 9.62
N ILE A 215 2.30 19.40 8.30
CA ILE A 215 1.86 20.52 7.44
C ILE A 215 0.59 20.22 6.63
N GLY A 216 -0.08 19.09 6.88
CA GLY A 216 -1.33 18.76 6.20
C GLY A 216 -1.16 18.33 4.73
N PHE A 217 0.05 17.98 4.29
CA PHE A 217 0.31 17.57 2.92
C PHE A 217 -0.52 16.32 2.57
N ARG A 218 -1.45 16.45 1.63
CA ARG A 218 -2.35 15.38 1.15
C ARG A 218 -3.26 14.79 2.25
N MET A 219 -3.67 15.62 3.21
CA MET A 219 -4.63 15.28 4.28
C MET A 219 -5.98 15.98 4.01
N CYS A 220 -6.88 15.34 3.27
CA CYS A 220 -8.17 15.94 2.88
C CYS A 220 -9.02 16.39 4.08
N GLY A 221 -9.33 17.68 4.16
CA GLY A 221 -10.09 18.27 5.29
C GLY A 221 -9.22 18.86 6.41
N GLY A 222 -7.89 18.80 6.29
CA GLY A 222 -6.96 19.51 7.18
C GLY A 222 -6.38 18.65 8.30
N ILE A 223 -5.40 19.22 9.01
CA ILE A 223 -4.65 18.55 10.07
C ILE A 223 -5.58 18.29 11.27
N GLU A 224 -6.36 19.29 11.67
CA GLU A 224 -7.22 19.26 12.84
C GLU A 224 -8.26 18.14 12.74
N LEU A 225 -8.80 17.93 11.53
CA LEU A 225 -9.75 16.85 11.28
C LEU A 225 -9.09 15.49 11.47
N TYR A 226 -7.91 15.28 10.89
CA TYR A 226 -7.16 14.03 11.01
C TYR A 226 -6.77 13.72 12.46
N GLU A 227 -6.22 14.70 13.18
CA GLU A 227 -5.84 14.56 14.59
C GLU A 227 -7.05 14.22 15.47
N ARG A 228 -8.19 14.88 15.24
CA ARG A 228 -9.45 14.54 15.92
C ARG A 228 -9.89 13.12 15.60
N THR A 229 -9.89 12.75 14.32
CA THR A 229 -10.31 11.43 13.85
C THR A 229 -9.53 10.30 14.55
N ILE A 230 -8.19 10.36 14.60
CA ILE A 230 -7.37 9.31 15.22
C ILE A 230 -7.44 9.30 16.75
N ARG A 231 -7.88 10.39 17.37
CA ARG A 231 -8.10 10.48 18.82
C ARG A 231 -9.42 9.81 19.22
N GLU A 232 -10.45 9.97 18.40
CA GLU A 232 -11.83 9.57 18.72
C GLU A 232 -12.20 8.18 18.19
N ARG A 233 -11.66 7.78 17.04
CA ARG A 233 -12.02 6.52 16.35
C ARG A 233 -10.95 5.50 16.56
N ARG A 234 -11.26 4.21 16.51
CA ARG A 234 -10.28 3.11 16.69
C ARG A 234 -9.78 2.60 15.35
N CYS A 235 -8.49 2.76 15.07
CA CYS A 235 -7.83 2.20 13.89
C CYS A 235 -6.36 1.84 14.19
N ARG A 236 -5.74 1.12 13.25
CA ARG A 236 -4.29 0.87 13.25
C ARG A 236 -3.66 1.63 12.09
N LEU A 237 -3.25 2.86 12.35
CA LEU A 237 -2.75 3.77 11.32
C LEU A 237 -1.26 3.52 11.04
N ILE A 238 -0.95 3.44 9.75
CA ILE A 238 0.40 3.53 9.19
C ILE A 238 0.52 4.94 8.58
N ALA A 239 1.42 5.74 9.12
CA ALA A 239 1.66 7.08 8.59
C ALA A 239 2.59 7.01 7.37
N MET A 240 2.15 7.56 6.24
CA MET A 240 2.97 7.80 5.06
C MET A 240 3.14 9.30 4.78
N SER A 241 4.10 9.64 3.92
CA SER A 241 4.42 11.03 3.57
C SER A 241 4.79 11.91 4.78
N VAL A 242 5.37 11.32 5.83
CA VAL A 242 5.67 12.00 7.10
C VAL A 242 6.57 13.23 6.93
N LEU A 243 7.50 13.19 5.97
CA LEU A 243 8.41 14.29 5.64
C LEU A 243 7.78 15.36 4.73
N ALA A 244 6.52 15.18 4.29
CA ALA A 244 5.86 15.99 3.26
C ALA A 244 6.77 16.21 2.04
N SER A 245 7.32 15.10 1.53
CA SER A 245 8.29 15.07 0.42
C SER A 245 9.63 15.77 0.68
N GLY A 246 9.92 16.17 1.92
CA GLY A 246 11.15 16.87 2.32
C GLY A 246 10.91 18.31 2.77
N ALA A 247 9.65 18.77 2.83
CA ALA A 247 9.29 20.10 3.33
C ALA A 247 9.42 20.24 4.85
N ILE A 248 9.48 19.13 5.60
CA ILE A 248 9.64 19.14 7.06
C ILE A 248 11.00 18.52 7.43
N PRO A 249 11.78 19.14 8.35
CA PRO A 249 12.99 18.54 8.89
C PRO A 249 12.73 17.13 9.47
N PRO A 250 13.59 16.12 9.20
CA PRO A 250 13.30 14.73 9.57
C PRO A 250 12.97 14.51 11.04
N ARG A 251 13.74 15.08 11.97
CA ARG A 251 13.48 14.92 13.41
C ARG A 251 12.13 15.51 13.81
N GLU A 252 11.81 16.70 13.32
CA GLU A 252 10.53 17.37 13.58
C GLU A 252 9.33 16.59 13.02
N ALA A 253 9.46 16.05 11.81
CA ALA A 253 8.43 15.24 11.17
C ALA A 253 8.15 13.95 11.95
N ILE A 254 9.20 13.23 12.33
CA ILE A 254 9.07 11.96 13.04
C ILE A 254 8.54 12.20 14.46
N ASP A 255 9.04 13.22 15.19
CA ASP A 255 8.56 13.58 16.52
C ASP A 255 7.05 13.87 16.53
N TYR A 256 6.59 14.68 15.57
CA TYR A 256 5.17 14.99 15.41
C TYR A 256 4.32 13.73 15.21
N VAL A 257 4.76 12.77 14.39
CA VAL A 257 4.00 11.56 14.08
C VAL A 257 4.04 10.55 15.24
N CYS A 258 5.19 10.38 15.89
CA CYS A 258 5.34 9.49 17.05
C CYS A 258 4.45 9.90 18.23
N GLY A 259 4.20 11.20 18.40
CA GLY A 259 3.35 11.74 19.47
C GLY A 259 1.84 11.51 19.28
N GLN A 260 1.40 10.95 18.15
CA GLN A 260 -0.02 10.83 17.82
C GLN A 260 -0.61 9.49 18.29
N PRO A 261 -1.86 9.47 18.77
CA PRO A 261 -2.53 8.23 19.12
C PRO A 261 -2.80 7.39 17.87
N GLN A 262 -2.82 6.06 18.02
CA GLN A 262 -3.21 5.11 16.97
C GLN A 262 -2.34 5.06 15.72
N ILE A 263 -1.26 5.82 15.66
CA ILE A 263 -0.21 5.56 14.71
C ILE A 263 0.61 4.41 15.28
N HIS A 264 0.63 3.29 14.56
CA HIS A 264 1.35 2.08 14.95
C HIS A 264 2.65 1.90 14.15
N SER A 265 2.71 2.47 12.95
CA SER A 265 3.86 2.35 12.07
C SER A 265 4.09 3.62 11.26
N ILE A 266 5.34 3.81 10.83
CA ILE A 266 5.71 4.75 9.77
C ILE A 266 6.21 3.96 8.56
N VAL A 267 5.68 4.28 7.39
CA VAL A 267 6.22 3.82 6.11
C VAL A 267 7.00 4.95 5.44
N PHE A 268 8.23 4.66 5.01
CA PHE A 268 9.06 5.61 4.29
C PHE A 268 9.86 4.92 3.17
N GLY A 269 10.21 5.70 2.15
CA GLY A 269 11.12 5.29 1.09
C GLY A 269 12.45 6.04 1.18
N ALA A 270 13.55 5.38 0.82
CA ALA A 270 14.87 6.01 0.75
C ALA A 270 15.78 5.30 -0.26
N SER A 271 16.63 6.05 -0.96
CA SER A 271 17.48 5.51 -2.04
C SER A 271 18.93 5.20 -1.61
N SER A 272 19.31 5.56 -0.37
CA SER A 272 20.66 5.36 0.16
C SER A 272 20.61 4.71 1.53
N ARG A 273 21.62 3.89 1.84
CA ARG A 273 21.75 3.26 3.16
C ARG A 273 21.86 4.28 4.28
N ALA A 274 22.55 5.39 4.05
CA ALA A 274 22.68 6.47 5.03
C ALA A 274 21.32 7.05 5.42
N ASN A 275 20.46 7.33 4.43
CA ASN A 275 19.11 7.85 4.70
C ASN A 275 18.22 6.81 5.39
N ILE A 276 18.31 5.54 4.98
CA ILE A 276 17.58 4.45 5.63
C ILE A 276 17.95 4.37 7.12
N ARG A 277 19.25 4.32 7.43
CA ARG A 277 19.75 4.29 8.80
C ARG A 277 19.29 5.51 9.59
N GLN A 278 19.47 6.71 9.04
CA GLN A 278 19.11 7.95 9.71
C GLN A 278 17.61 7.96 10.08
N THR A 279 16.73 7.65 9.14
CA THR A 279 15.29 7.62 9.38
C THR A 279 14.90 6.53 10.38
N LYS A 280 15.46 5.32 10.25
CA LYS A 280 15.22 4.23 11.21
C LYS A 280 15.64 4.60 12.63
N SER A 281 16.85 5.14 12.80
CA SER A 281 17.37 5.56 14.11
C SER A 281 16.51 6.66 14.74
N LEU A 282 16.05 7.65 13.95
CA LEU A 282 15.13 8.68 14.46
C LEU A 282 13.80 8.09 14.92
N ILE A 283 13.23 7.16 14.16
CA ILE A 283 11.98 6.50 14.54
C ILE A 283 12.18 5.70 15.83
N ASP A 284 13.25 4.91 15.93
CA ASP A 284 13.52 4.11 17.13
C ASP A 284 13.74 4.98 18.37
N GLU A 285 14.50 6.06 18.23
CA GLU A 285 14.77 7.01 19.32
C GLU A 285 13.47 7.66 19.82
N LEU A 286 12.68 8.24 18.92
CA LEU A 286 11.52 9.06 19.30
C LEU A 286 10.32 8.21 19.74
N TRP A 287 10.15 7.02 19.18
CA TRP A 287 9.05 6.12 19.58
C TRP A 287 9.28 5.46 20.94
N GLN A 288 10.54 5.32 21.38
CA GLN A 288 10.85 4.82 22.73
C GLN A 288 10.52 5.84 23.82
N VAL A 289 10.53 7.13 23.50
CA VAL A 289 10.23 8.22 24.46
C VAL A 289 8.72 8.36 24.70
N THR A 290 7.88 7.90 23.77
CA THR A 290 6.41 8.04 23.82
C THR A 290 5.68 6.82 24.41
N THR A 291 6.40 5.77 24.85
CA THR A 291 5.80 4.58 25.51
C THR A 291 6.06 4.61 27.01
#